data_AF-A0A6G3XPE9-F1
#
_entry.id   AF-A0A6G3XPE9-F1
#
_cell.length_a   1.000
_cell.length_b   1.000
_cell.length_c   1.000
_cell.angle_alpha   90.00
_cell.angle_beta   90.00
_cell.angle_gamma   90.00
#
_symmetry.space_group_name_H-M   'P 1'
#
loop_
_entity.id
_entity.type
_entity.pdbx_description
1 polymer ?
#
loop_
_entity_poly.entity_id
_entity_poly.type
_entity_poly.pdbx_seq_one_letter_code
_entity_poly.pdbx_strand_id
1 'polypeptide(L)' 'VRRWVPELAEVEGSAIHEPWKLQGLDRAGLDYPDPVVDLAEARSRFERARGLD' A
#
# COMPACT_ATOMS: atom_id res chain seq x y z
N VAL A 1 -12.55 0.72 -2.25
CA VAL A 1 -11.43 1.50 -2.82
C VAL A 1 -11.83 2.12 -4.16
N ARG A 2 -12.09 1.34 -5.22
CA ARG A 2 -12.44 1.81 -6.58
C ARG A 2 -13.37 3.03 -6.69
N ARG A 3 -14.47 3.06 -5.92
CA ARG A 3 -15.43 4.18 -5.93
C ARG A 3 -14.81 5.55 -5.62
N TRP A 4 -13.80 5.56 -4.75
CA TRP A 4 -13.22 6.79 -4.17
C TRP A 4 -11.77 7.04 -4.61
N VAL A 5 -11.13 6.05 -5.23
CA VAL A 5 -9.74 6.10 -5.71
C VAL A 5 -9.75 5.58 -7.15
N PRO A 6 -10.20 6.40 -8.12
CA PRO A 6 -10.43 5.97 -9.50
C PRO A 6 -9.15 5.55 -10.23
N GLU A 7 -7.98 6.05 -9.83
CA GLU A 7 -6.66 5.63 -10.35
C GLU A 7 -6.34 4.15 -10.03
N LEU A 8 -7.09 3.52 -9.12
CA LEU A 8 -7.01 2.08 -8.80
C LEU A 8 -8.22 1.28 -9.32
N ALA A 9 -9.06 1.84 -10.19
CA ALA A 9 -10.29 1.18 -10.65
C ALA A 9 -10.02 -0.18 -11.33
N GLU A 10 -8.96 -0.24 -12.14
CA GLU A 10 -8.56 -1.41 -12.94
C GLU A 10 -7.73 -2.45 -12.14
N VAL A 11 -7.40 -2.16 -10.86
CA VAL A 11 -6.63 -3.11 -10.05
C VAL A 11 -7.54 -4.23 -9.58
N GLU A 12 -7.26 -5.46 -10.03
CA GLU A 12 -8.12 -6.62 -9.79
C GLU A 12 -8.00 -7.23 -8.38
N GLY A 13 -9.12 -7.78 -7.92
CA GLY A 13 -9.19 -8.58 -6.70
C GLY A 13 -8.64 -7.89 -5.44
N SER A 14 -7.88 -8.65 -4.66
CA SER A 14 -7.29 -8.21 -3.38
C SER A 14 -6.07 -7.31 -3.56
N ALA A 15 -5.46 -7.26 -4.74
CA ALA A 15 -4.27 -6.45 -5.00
C ALA A 15 -4.56 -4.95 -4.82
N ILE A 16 -5.82 -4.53 -4.91
CA ILE A 16 -6.24 -3.14 -4.70
C ILE A 16 -5.94 -2.60 -3.30
N HIS A 17 -5.74 -3.48 -2.31
CA HIS A 17 -5.36 -3.08 -0.95
C HIS A 17 -3.85 -2.86 -0.78
N GLU A 18 -3.05 -3.39 -1.70
CA GLU A 18 -1.59 -3.29 -1.68
C GLU A 18 -1.04 -3.06 -3.10
N PRO A 19 -1.48 -1.99 -3.81
CA PRO A 19 -1.14 -1.77 -5.22
C PRO A 19 0.37 -1.59 -5.46
N TRP A 20 1.11 -1.15 -4.43
CA TRP A 20 2.58 -1.05 -4.46
C TRP A 20 3.31 -2.39 -4.55
N LYS A 21 2.62 -3.52 -4.32
CA LYS A 21 3.20 -4.86 -4.50
C LYS A 21 3.08 -5.41 -5.92
N LEU A 22 2.35 -4.72 -6.81
CA LEU A 22 2.29 -5.07 -8.22
C LEU A 22 3.69 -4.97 -8.86
N GLN A 23 3.88 -5.67 -9.97
CA GLN A 23 5.18 -5.78 -10.64
C GLN A 23 5.06 -5.42 -12.13
N GLY A 24 6.18 -5.04 -12.74
CA GLY A 24 6.26 -4.81 -14.18
C GLY A 24 5.28 -3.75 -14.68
N LEU A 25 4.61 -4.06 -15.80
CA LEU A 25 3.69 -3.13 -16.47
C LEU A 25 2.47 -2.80 -15.61
N ASP A 26 2.00 -3.75 -14.79
CA ASP A 26 0.84 -3.52 -13.91
C ASP A 26 1.14 -2.44 -12.87
N ARG A 27 2.37 -2.37 -12.35
CA ARG A 27 2.79 -1.31 -11.42
C ARG A 27 3.06 0.01 -12.15
N ALA A 28 3.76 -0.08 -13.28
CA ALA A 28 4.17 1.09 -14.07
C ALA A 28 2.99 1.86 -14.69
N GLY A 29 1.85 1.19 -14.90
CA GLY A 29 0.62 1.80 -15.40
C GLY A 29 -0.20 2.57 -14.36
N LEU A 30 0.16 2.52 -13.07
CA LEU A 30 -0.60 3.15 -12.01
C LEU A 30 0.01 4.50 -11.60
N ASP A 31 -0.82 5.55 -11.61
CA ASP A 31 -0.50 6.87 -11.04
C ASP A 31 -0.70 6.91 -9.51
N TYR A 32 -0.63 5.75 -8.86
CA TYR A 32 -0.77 5.62 -7.42
C TYR A 32 0.61 5.53 -6.75
N PRO A 33 0.88 6.31 -5.69
CA PRO A 33 2.22 6.42 -5.12
C PRO A 33 2.64 5.15 -4.37
N ASP A 34 3.94 5.05 -4.13
CA ASP A 34 4.48 4.09 -3.16
C ASP A 34 4.08 4.48 -1.72
N PRO A 35 4.09 3.52 -0.77
CA PRO A 35 3.84 3.82 0.63
C PRO A 35 4.83 4.83 1.17
N VAL A 36 4.33 5.80 1.92
CA VAL A 36 5.17 6.84 2.56
C VAL A 36 6.07 6.25 3.66
N VAL A 37 5.64 5.14 4.27
CA VAL A 37 6.39 4.42 5.32
C VAL A 37 6.24 2.91 5.12
N ASP A 38 7.23 2.16 5.59
CA ASP A 38 7.10 0.70 5.73
C ASP A 38 6.17 0.35 6.90
N LEU A 39 5.20 -0.55 6.65
CA LEU A 39 4.19 -0.90 7.66
C LEU A 39 4.77 -1.70 8.83
N ALA A 40 5.74 -2.58 8.59
CA ALA A 40 6.35 -3.39 9.63
C ALA A 40 7.25 -2.54 10.53
N GLU A 41 8.08 -1.67 9.93
CA GLU A 41 8.90 -0.72 10.66
C GLU A 41 8.03 0.24 11.50
N ALA A 42 6.96 0.79 10.89
CA ALA A 42 6.05 1.70 11.58
C ALA A 42 5.37 1.02 12.79
N ARG A 43 4.97 -0.25 12.65
CA ARG A 43 4.41 -1.03 13.76
C ARG A 43 5.44 -1.21 14.88
N SER A 44 6.65 -1.68 14.56
CA SER A 44 7.69 -1.88 15.57
C SER A 44 8.09 -0.57 16.26
N ARG A 45 8.13 0.55 15.53
CA ARG A 45 8.35 1.88 16.12
C ARG A 45 7.23 2.25 17.09
N PHE A 46 5.98 1.98 16.72
CA PHE A 46 4.82 2.26 17.57
C PHE A 46 4.83 1.41 18.86
N GLU A 47 5.10 0.11 18.76
CA GLU A 47 5.17 -0.81 19.89
C GLU A 47 6.26 -0.39 20.90
N ARG A 48 7.48 -0.14 20.43
CA ARG A 48 8.59 0.36 21.28
C ARG A 48 8.25 1.67 21.98
N ALA A 49 7.62 2.61 21.28
CA ALA A 49 7.22 3.90 21.86
C ALA A 49 6.16 3.76 22.97
N ARG A 50 5.51 2.60 23.08
CA ARG A 50 4.51 2.26 24.09
C ARG A 50 5.00 1.24 25.13
N GLY A 51 6.24 0.75 25.01
CA GLY A 51 6.79 -0.31 25.88
C GLY A 51 6.04 -1.63 25.75
N LEU A 52 5.65 -1.99 24.52
CA LEU A 52 4.91 -3.21 24.19
C LEU A 52 5.80 -4.28 23.52
N ASP A 53 7.11 -4.08 23.53
CA ASP A 53 8.12 -4.98 22.96
C ASP A 53 8.50 -6.15 23.88
#